data_AF-A0A7S1HC84-F1
#
_entry.id   AF-A0A7S1HC84-F1
#
_cell.length_a   1.000
_cell.length_b   1.000
_cell.length_c   1.000
_cell.angle_alpha   90.00
_cell.angle_beta   90.00
_cell.angle_gamma   90.00
#
_symmetry.space_group_name_H-M   'P 1'
#
loop_
_entity.id
_entity.type
_entity.pdbx_description
1 polymer ?
#
loop_
_entity_poly.entity_id
_entity_poly.type
_entity_poly.pdbx_seq_one_letter_code
_entity_poly.pdbx_strand_id
1 'polypeptide(L)'
;ERAQALRGLGQRHYQLREFDASLKRLEEGLAAERTADGHAALADTLIRLGRTDDAIAAAEAAVALNPHHEMAHYLLGNGYARENYSQLERRFPITASPHAPSEKQDQVSLASLMLEVRRASDAFERNHFDQALDISLAVLRRCPQLGRAHAIAAKALESQRFAIDVHRADYERRFAATPMPVVPGIERYVLNWNELSPRHQKRVALSVAPWKAFIPVLVEAGATHFIKPMWMRLSETPHGMRLKDARIDYDS
;
A
#
# COMPACT_ATOMS: atom_id res chain seq x y z
N GLU A 1 5.39 -4.58 -30.68
CA GLU A 1 5.67 -6.05 -30.66
C GLU A 1 7.03 -6.40 -30.04
N ARG A 2 8.15 -5.88 -30.54
CA ARG A 2 9.51 -6.19 -30.01
C ARG A 2 9.68 -5.88 -28.52
N ALA A 3 9.25 -4.71 -28.06
CA ALA A 3 9.36 -4.31 -26.65
C ALA A 3 8.55 -5.24 -25.72
N GLN A 4 7.35 -5.63 -26.13
CA GLN A 4 6.51 -6.58 -25.39
C GLN A 4 7.14 -7.97 -25.29
N ALA A 5 7.74 -8.48 -26.38
CA ALA A 5 8.45 -9.76 -26.38
C ALA A 5 9.68 -9.72 -25.46
N LEU A 6 10.47 -8.65 -25.53
CA LEU A 6 11.63 -8.44 -24.65
C LEU A 6 11.23 -8.31 -23.17
N ARG A 7 10.12 -7.62 -22.87
CA ARG A 7 9.54 -7.60 -21.52
C ARG A 7 9.15 -9.00 -21.05
N GLY A 8 8.48 -9.77 -21.90
CA GLY A 8 8.11 -11.16 -21.61
C GLY A 8 9.33 -12.04 -21.31
N LEU A 9 10.41 -11.91 -22.08
CA LEU A 9 11.69 -12.60 -21.82
C LEU A 9 12.31 -12.15 -20.50
N GLY A 10 12.30 -10.84 -20.21
CA GLY A 10 12.75 -10.31 -18.92
C GLY A 10 11.99 -10.94 -17.75
N GLN A 11 10.66 -10.97 -17.82
CA GLN A 11 9.81 -11.61 -16.82
C GLN A 11 10.08 -13.12 -16.65
N ARG A 12 10.44 -13.82 -17.73
CA ARG A 12 10.87 -15.23 -17.65
C ARG A 12 12.21 -15.37 -16.92
N HIS A 13 13.20 -14.57 -17.26
CA HIS A 13 14.47 -14.55 -16.52
C HIS A 13 14.27 -14.20 -15.04
N TYR A 14 13.38 -13.25 -14.73
CA TYR A 14 13.01 -12.93 -13.35
C TYR A 14 12.47 -14.15 -12.60
N GLN A 15 11.54 -14.92 -13.21
CA GLN A 15 11.00 -16.15 -12.63
C GLN A 15 12.08 -17.21 -12.38
N LEU A 16 13.08 -17.29 -13.26
CA LEU A 16 14.26 -18.16 -13.11
C LEU A 16 15.29 -17.61 -12.12
N ARG A 17 15.06 -16.43 -11.52
CA ARG A 17 15.97 -15.70 -10.64
C ARG A 17 17.28 -15.25 -11.32
N GLU A 18 17.25 -15.14 -12.64
CA GLU A 18 18.35 -14.65 -13.47
C GLU A 18 18.22 -13.13 -13.63
N PHE A 19 18.42 -12.40 -12.54
CA PHE A 19 18.06 -10.98 -12.48
C PHE A 19 18.88 -10.08 -13.40
N ASP A 20 20.16 -10.37 -13.64
CA ASP A 20 20.98 -9.63 -14.60
C ASP A 20 20.51 -9.83 -16.05
N ALA A 21 20.08 -11.04 -16.39
CA ALA A 21 19.51 -11.34 -17.70
C ALA A 21 18.13 -10.67 -17.86
N SER A 22 17.32 -10.65 -16.80
CA SER A 22 16.06 -9.91 -16.76
C SER A 22 16.29 -8.43 -17.03
N LEU A 23 17.21 -7.81 -16.30
CA LEU A 23 17.56 -6.40 -16.43
C LEU A 23 17.93 -6.05 -17.88
N LYS A 24 18.86 -6.81 -18.47
CA LYS A 24 19.30 -6.60 -19.84
C LYS A 24 18.14 -6.65 -20.86
N ARG A 25 17.26 -7.66 -20.74
CA ARG A 25 16.11 -7.79 -21.65
C ARG A 25 15.11 -6.65 -21.47
N LEU A 26 14.87 -6.21 -20.24
CA LEU A 26 13.97 -5.11 -19.93
C LEU A 26 14.52 -3.77 -20.45
N GLU A 27 15.82 -3.50 -20.29
CA GLU A 27 16.48 -2.31 -20.84
C GLU A 27 16.44 -2.30 -22.37
N GLU A 28 16.74 -3.43 -23.04
CA GLU A 28 16.60 -3.56 -24.50
C GLU A 28 15.15 -3.32 -24.96
N GLY A 29 14.17 -3.82 -24.20
CA GLY A 29 12.75 -3.60 -24.46
C GLY A 29 12.36 -2.13 -24.35
N LEU A 30 12.81 -1.46 -23.30
CA LEU A 30 12.54 -0.04 -23.03
C LEU A 30 13.28 0.90 -23.98
N ALA A 31 14.44 0.50 -24.50
CA ALA A 31 15.13 1.22 -25.57
C ALA A 31 14.34 1.19 -26.90
N ALA A 32 13.58 0.11 -27.14
CA ALA A 32 12.71 0.01 -28.31
C ALA A 32 11.39 0.77 -28.12
N GLU A 33 10.76 0.65 -26.95
CA GLU A 33 9.52 1.36 -26.62
C GLU A 33 9.36 1.53 -25.11
N ARG A 34 9.18 2.77 -24.66
CA ARG A 34 8.95 3.08 -23.26
C ARG A 34 7.50 2.79 -22.89
N THR A 35 7.28 1.78 -22.05
CA THR A 35 5.95 1.38 -21.58
C THR A 35 5.91 1.34 -20.06
N ALA A 36 4.74 1.61 -19.49
CA ALA A 36 4.55 1.57 -18.04
C ALA A 36 4.86 0.16 -17.48
N ASP A 37 4.33 -0.89 -18.13
CA ASP A 37 4.60 -2.29 -17.76
C ASP A 37 6.10 -2.64 -17.81
N GLY A 38 6.83 -2.13 -18.82
CA GLY A 38 8.26 -2.37 -18.96
C GLY A 38 9.06 -1.72 -17.83
N HIS A 39 8.72 -0.47 -17.50
CA HIS A 39 9.33 0.26 -16.38
C HIS A 39 8.98 -0.37 -15.02
N ALA A 40 7.75 -0.87 -14.83
CA ALA A 40 7.37 -1.56 -13.60
C ALA A 40 8.08 -2.93 -13.44
N ALA A 41 8.23 -3.70 -14.52
CA ALA A 41 9.00 -4.95 -14.51
C ALA A 41 10.50 -4.70 -14.27
N LEU A 42 11.02 -3.59 -14.81
CA LEU A 42 12.39 -3.13 -14.54
C LEU A 42 12.57 -2.79 -13.05
N ALA A 43 11.64 -2.04 -12.48
CA ALA A 43 11.67 -1.69 -11.05
C ALA A 43 11.70 -2.94 -10.15
N ASP A 44 10.84 -3.92 -10.40
CA ASP A 44 10.81 -5.19 -9.65
C ASP A 44 12.13 -5.98 -9.79
N THR A 45 12.73 -6.00 -10.99
CA THR A 45 14.04 -6.62 -11.21
C THR A 45 15.16 -5.89 -10.45
N LEU A 46 15.17 -4.56 -10.49
CA LEU A 46 16.18 -3.74 -9.82
C LEU A 46 16.12 -3.90 -8.29
N ILE A 47 14.92 -4.07 -7.74
CA ILE A 47 14.72 -4.43 -6.33
C ILE A 47 15.42 -5.73 -5.98
N ARG A 48 15.28 -6.77 -6.81
CA ARG A 48 15.96 -8.06 -6.57
C ARG A 48 17.47 -7.97 -6.66
N LEU A 49 17.99 -7.01 -7.41
CA LEU A 49 19.41 -6.69 -7.52
C LEU A 49 19.92 -5.75 -6.40
N GLY A 50 19.05 -5.30 -5.49
CA GLY A 50 19.40 -4.34 -4.43
C GLY A 50 19.64 -2.91 -4.93
N ARG A 51 19.26 -2.61 -6.18
CA ARG A 51 19.39 -1.29 -6.81
C ARG A 51 18.16 -0.43 -6.53
N THR A 52 17.97 -0.11 -5.25
CA THR A 52 16.76 0.54 -4.73
C THR A 52 16.45 1.89 -5.40
N ASP A 53 17.42 2.78 -5.52
CA ASP A 53 17.18 4.11 -6.10
C ASP A 53 16.78 4.05 -7.57
N ASP A 54 17.42 3.16 -8.35
CA ASP A 54 17.06 2.92 -9.74
C ASP A 54 15.66 2.33 -9.86
N ALA A 55 15.27 1.44 -8.93
CA ALA A 55 13.94 0.86 -8.90
C ALA A 55 12.86 1.91 -8.63
N ILE A 56 13.12 2.84 -7.71
CA ILE A 56 12.23 3.98 -7.44
C ILE A 56 12.04 4.80 -8.72
N ALA A 57 13.13 5.19 -9.38
CA ALA A 57 13.07 5.96 -10.63
C ALA A 57 12.31 5.23 -11.75
N ALA A 58 12.50 3.92 -11.87
CA ALA A 58 11.76 3.11 -12.83
C ALA A 58 10.26 3.03 -12.49
N ALA A 59 9.88 2.86 -11.22
CA ALA A 59 8.48 2.84 -10.81
C ALA A 59 7.81 4.22 -10.99
N GLU A 60 8.51 5.33 -10.70
CA GLU A 60 8.04 6.69 -10.99
C GLU A 60 7.81 6.91 -12.50
N ALA A 61 8.71 6.40 -13.35
CA ALA A 61 8.53 6.45 -14.80
C ALA A 61 7.30 5.65 -15.26
N ALA A 62 7.00 4.51 -14.61
CA ALA A 62 5.80 3.74 -14.90
C ALA A 62 4.52 4.51 -14.53
N VAL A 63 4.48 5.16 -13.36
CA VAL A 63 3.35 6.01 -12.94
C VAL A 63 3.19 7.23 -13.84
N ALA A 64 4.29 7.83 -14.30
CA ALA A 64 4.25 8.97 -15.21
C ALA A 64 3.64 8.60 -16.58
N LEU A 65 3.92 7.39 -17.08
CA LEU A 65 3.35 6.88 -18.33
C LEU A 65 1.90 6.41 -18.16
N ASN A 66 1.59 5.79 -17.02
CA ASN A 66 0.24 5.36 -16.68
C ASN A 66 -0.03 5.63 -15.18
N PRO A 67 -0.77 6.71 -14.87
CA PRO A 67 -1.15 7.04 -13.49
C PRO A 67 -2.05 6.02 -12.80
N HIS A 68 -2.54 5.00 -13.53
CA HIS A 68 -3.39 3.92 -13.01
C HIS A 68 -2.63 2.57 -13.01
N HIS A 69 -1.30 2.58 -13.03
CA HIS A 69 -0.50 1.36 -13.08
C HIS A 69 -0.37 0.70 -11.68
N GLU A 70 -1.23 -0.29 -11.40
CA GLU A 70 -1.36 -1.02 -10.12
C GLU A 70 0.01 -1.40 -9.52
N MET A 71 0.84 -2.13 -10.26
CA MET A 71 2.13 -2.62 -9.76
C MET A 71 3.11 -1.49 -9.42
N ALA A 72 3.07 -0.38 -10.16
CA ALA A 72 4.01 0.72 -9.93
C ALA A 72 3.66 1.45 -8.62
N HIS A 73 2.36 1.66 -8.38
CA HIS A 73 1.88 2.13 -7.07
C HIS A 73 2.19 1.13 -5.95
N TYR A 74 2.08 -0.18 -6.19
CA TYR A 74 2.42 -1.19 -5.20
C TYR A 74 3.90 -1.11 -4.79
N LEU A 75 4.81 -0.98 -5.75
CA LEU A 75 6.25 -0.84 -5.49
C LEU A 75 6.54 0.44 -4.70
N LEU A 76 6.08 1.59 -5.18
CA LEU A 76 6.30 2.89 -4.49
C LEU A 76 5.66 2.92 -3.09
N GLY A 77 4.55 2.21 -2.90
CA GLY A 77 3.83 2.17 -1.62
C GLY A 77 4.44 1.26 -0.55
N ASN A 78 5.06 0.14 -0.94
CA ASN A 78 5.55 -0.87 0.01
C ASN A 78 6.94 -0.63 0.59
N GLY A 79 7.64 0.43 0.17
CA GLY A 79 8.96 0.74 0.74
C GLY A 79 9.90 1.49 -0.20
N TYR A 80 9.54 1.64 -1.47
CA TYR A 80 10.35 2.33 -2.47
C TYR A 80 9.92 3.79 -2.63
N ALA A 81 9.88 4.51 -1.50
CA ALA A 81 9.61 5.95 -1.49
C ALA A 81 10.92 6.74 -1.51
N ARG A 82 10.94 7.81 -2.31
CA ARG A 82 12.10 8.70 -2.49
C ARG A 82 12.42 9.52 -1.24
N GLU A 83 11.40 9.84 -0.44
CA GLU A 83 11.53 10.58 0.81
C GLU A 83 10.83 9.80 1.93
N ASN A 84 11.47 9.70 3.09
CA ASN A 84 10.84 9.19 4.30
C ASN A 84 9.95 10.27 4.94
N TYR A 85 9.12 9.88 5.91
CA TYR A 85 8.19 10.81 6.55
C TYR A 85 8.86 12.00 7.24
N SER A 86 10.03 11.84 7.83
CA SER A 86 10.76 12.95 8.47
C SER A 86 11.36 13.92 7.44
N GLN A 87 11.72 13.45 6.24
CA GLN A 87 12.09 14.30 5.12
C GLN A 87 10.86 15.03 4.56
N LEU A 88 9.73 14.32 4.41
CA LEU A 88 8.46 14.92 4.00
C LEU A 88 7.96 15.99 4.98
N GLU A 89 8.10 15.76 6.30
CA GLU A 89 7.75 16.75 7.34
C GLU A 89 8.60 18.01 7.25
N ARG A 90 9.88 17.88 6.88
CA ARG A 90 10.76 19.04 6.64
C ARG A 90 10.39 19.78 5.36
N ARG A 91 9.95 19.07 4.32
CA ARG A 91 9.49 19.65 3.04
C ARG A 91 8.13 20.33 3.17
N PHE A 92 7.22 19.74 3.92
CA PHE A 92 5.82 20.14 4.09
C PHE A 92 5.48 20.33 5.58
N PRO A 93 6.10 21.32 6.26
CA PRO A 93 5.93 21.51 7.70
C PRO A 93 4.49 21.88 8.07
N ILE A 94 4.09 21.52 9.29
CA ILE A 94 2.75 21.79 9.84
C ILE A 94 2.53 23.30 10.06
N THR A 95 3.62 24.06 10.22
CA THR A 95 3.61 25.47 10.63
C THR A 95 3.83 26.40 9.43
N ALA A 96 2.78 26.65 8.65
CA ALA A 96 2.61 28.02 8.17
C ALA A 96 2.23 28.83 9.42
N SER A 97 3.15 29.68 9.89
CA SER A 97 2.97 30.54 11.07
C SER A 97 1.60 31.24 11.04
N PRO A 98 0.90 31.44 12.18
CA PRO A 98 -0.30 32.29 12.23
C PRO A 98 -0.02 33.76 11.85
N HIS A 99 1.24 34.13 11.59
CA HIS A 99 1.66 35.41 11.02
C HIS A 99 2.32 35.25 9.64
N ALA A 100 2.11 34.12 8.97
CA ALA A 100 2.61 33.92 7.62
C ALA A 100 1.87 34.90 6.67
N PRO A 101 2.58 35.53 5.72
CA PRO A 101 1.95 36.36 4.69
C PRO A 101 0.85 35.57 3.98
N SER A 102 -0.21 36.23 3.52
CA SER A 102 -1.37 35.60 2.88
C SER A 102 -1.03 34.72 1.66
N GLU A 103 0.14 34.90 1.06
CA GLU A 103 0.71 34.03 0.02
C GLU A 103 1.06 32.60 0.50
N LYS A 104 1.15 32.36 1.81
CA LYS A 104 1.44 31.03 2.38
C LYS A 104 0.20 30.30 2.93
N GLN A 105 -0.98 30.90 2.84
CA GLN A 105 -2.24 30.24 3.26
C GLN A 105 -2.61 29.06 2.33
N ASP A 106 -2.15 29.07 1.08
CA ASP A 106 -2.40 28.04 0.08
C ASP A 106 -1.37 26.88 0.11
N GLN A 107 -0.44 26.88 1.09
CA GLN A 107 0.54 25.81 1.20
C GLN A 107 -0.10 24.54 1.76
N VAL A 108 -0.07 23.49 0.94
CA VAL A 108 -0.42 22.13 1.34
C VAL A 108 0.57 21.66 2.42
N SER A 109 0.06 21.37 3.62
CA SER A 109 0.85 20.77 4.70
C SER A 109 0.81 19.25 4.65
N LEU A 110 1.82 18.58 5.20
CA LEU A 110 1.80 17.11 5.29
C LEU A 110 0.62 16.62 6.14
N ALA A 111 0.25 17.35 7.19
CA ALA A 111 -0.90 17.02 8.01
C ALA A 111 -2.21 17.01 7.21
N SER A 112 -2.40 17.99 6.31
CA SER A 112 -3.56 18.04 5.41
C SER A 112 -3.57 16.85 4.44
N LEU A 113 -2.43 16.54 3.81
CA LEU A 113 -2.29 15.38 2.93
C LEU A 113 -2.58 14.06 3.67
N MET A 114 -2.12 13.92 4.91
CA MET A 114 -2.36 12.73 5.73
C MET A 114 -3.83 12.57 6.14
N LEU A 115 -4.57 13.67 6.33
CA LEU A 115 -6.02 13.62 6.53
C LEU A 115 -6.73 13.11 5.28
N GLU A 116 -6.29 13.52 4.09
CA GLU A 116 -6.82 13.00 2.83
C GLU A 116 -6.46 11.53 2.59
N VAL A 117 -5.25 11.11 2.91
CA VAL A 117 -4.86 9.68 2.91
C VAL A 117 -5.75 8.87 3.84
N ARG A 118 -6.06 9.38 5.03
CA ARG A 118 -7.01 8.72 5.95
C ARG A 118 -8.41 8.62 5.31
N ARG A 119 -8.89 9.67 4.66
CA ARG A 119 -10.18 9.65 3.94
C ARG A 119 -10.19 8.65 2.78
N ALA A 120 -9.10 8.55 2.03
CA ALA A 120 -8.95 7.55 0.96
C ALA A 120 -9.00 6.12 1.52
N SER A 121 -8.30 5.88 2.65
CA SER A 121 -8.35 4.59 3.34
C SER A 121 -9.76 4.25 3.80
N ASP A 122 -10.48 5.20 4.39
CA ASP A 122 -11.86 5.00 4.85
C ASP A 122 -12.84 4.73 3.69
N ALA A 123 -12.67 5.39 2.54
CA ALA A 123 -13.42 5.08 1.33
C ALA A 123 -13.15 3.64 0.83
N PHE A 124 -11.88 3.21 0.84
CA PHE A 124 -11.50 1.85 0.50
C PHE A 124 -12.18 0.81 1.41
N GLU A 125 -12.18 1.07 2.73
CA GLU A 125 -12.81 0.20 3.74
C GLU A 125 -14.33 0.02 3.54
N ARG A 126 -14.98 1.02 2.93
CA ARG A 126 -16.40 0.98 2.55
C ARG A 126 -16.65 0.39 1.16
N ASN A 127 -15.63 -0.17 0.51
CA ASN A 127 -15.64 -0.65 -0.89
C ASN A 127 -15.90 0.44 -1.94
N HIS A 128 -15.69 1.72 -1.62
CA HIS A 128 -15.77 2.82 -2.60
C HIS A 128 -14.41 2.96 -3.31
N PHE A 129 -14.04 1.97 -4.13
CA PHE A 129 -12.70 1.89 -4.70
C PHE A 129 -12.36 3.05 -5.64
N ASP A 130 -13.33 3.52 -6.45
CA ASP A 130 -13.14 4.68 -7.34
C ASP A 130 -12.81 5.94 -6.54
N GLN A 131 -13.60 6.21 -5.49
CA GLN A 131 -13.37 7.34 -4.60
C GLN A 131 -12.02 7.23 -3.87
N ALA A 132 -11.65 6.03 -3.40
CA ALA A 132 -10.37 5.81 -2.74
C ALA A 132 -9.20 6.08 -3.69
N LEU A 133 -9.31 5.66 -4.95
CA LEU A 133 -8.32 5.90 -5.98
C LEU A 133 -8.22 7.40 -6.33
N ASP A 134 -9.35 8.07 -6.54
CA ASP A 134 -9.39 9.48 -6.90
C ASP A 134 -8.72 10.37 -5.84
N ILE A 135 -9.05 10.15 -4.56
CA ILE A 135 -8.43 10.88 -3.45
C ILE A 135 -6.91 10.59 -3.41
N SER A 136 -6.53 9.32 -3.56
CA SER A 136 -5.11 8.92 -3.54
C SER A 136 -4.32 9.58 -4.68
N LEU A 137 -4.83 9.55 -5.91
CA LEU A 137 -4.19 10.21 -7.06
C LEU A 137 -4.15 11.74 -6.89
N ALA A 138 -5.18 12.34 -6.30
CA ALA A 138 -5.15 13.77 -5.97
C ALA A 138 -4.03 14.10 -4.98
N VAL A 139 -3.82 13.27 -3.96
CA VAL A 139 -2.70 13.40 -3.01
C VAL A 139 -1.36 13.27 -3.71
N LEU A 140 -1.20 12.26 -4.59
CA LEU A 140 0.05 12.03 -5.31
C LEU A 140 0.40 13.12 -6.31
N ARG A 141 -0.58 13.85 -6.86
CA ARG A 141 -0.29 15.06 -7.68
C ARG A 141 0.40 16.17 -6.89
N ARG A 142 0.21 16.23 -5.57
CA ARG A 142 0.80 17.25 -4.69
C ARG A 142 2.06 16.75 -3.98
N CYS A 143 2.09 15.47 -3.64
CA CYS A 143 3.24 14.82 -3.01
C CYS A 143 3.43 13.41 -3.59
N PRO A 144 4.14 13.29 -4.74
CA PRO A 144 4.40 12.01 -5.38
C PRO A 144 5.19 11.05 -4.49
N GLN A 145 5.96 11.55 -3.54
CA GLN A 145 6.80 10.72 -2.66
C GLN A 145 6.00 10.10 -1.50
N LEU A 146 4.70 10.38 -1.38
CA LEU A 146 3.88 9.89 -0.27
C LEU A 146 3.47 8.42 -0.46
N GLY A 147 4.33 7.51 -0.01
CA GLY A 147 4.15 6.06 -0.15
C GLY A 147 2.77 5.53 0.28
N ARG A 148 2.17 6.07 1.36
CA ARG A 148 0.80 5.68 1.78
C ARG A 148 -0.28 5.91 0.73
N ALA A 149 -0.21 7.01 0.00
CA ALA A 149 -1.18 7.27 -1.07
C ALA A 149 -0.96 6.29 -2.23
N HIS A 150 0.29 5.92 -2.54
CA HIS A 150 0.60 4.84 -3.47
C HIS A 150 0.03 3.49 -3.00
N ALA A 151 0.19 3.13 -1.72
CA ALA A 151 -0.33 1.88 -1.18
C ALA A 151 -1.87 1.77 -1.28
N ILE A 152 -2.59 2.86 -1.01
CA ILE A 152 -4.06 2.90 -1.15
C ILE A 152 -4.45 2.84 -2.64
N ALA A 153 -3.78 3.62 -3.51
CA ALA A 153 -4.04 3.59 -4.95
C ALA A 153 -3.84 2.18 -5.54
N ALA A 154 -2.75 1.50 -5.19
CA ALA A 154 -2.47 0.14 -5.64
C ALA A 154 -3.59 -0.83 -5.27
N LYS A 155 -4.04 -0.80 -4.01
CA LYS A 155 -5.13 -1.67 -3.53
C LYS A 155 -6.47 -1.33 -4.14
N ALA A 156 -6.75 -0.04 -4.39
CA ALA A 156 -7.96 0.39 -5.07
C ALA A 156 -8.00 -0.12 -6.52
N LEU A 157 -6.89 0.03 -7.26
CA LEU A 157 -6.71 -0.50 -8.62
C LEU A 157 -6.84 -2.03 -8.66
N GLU A 158 -6.17 -2.73 -7.75
CA GLU A 158 -6.31 -4.19 -7.58
C GLU A 158 -7.76 -4.59 -7.31
N SER A 159 -8.45 -3.85 -6.43
CA SER A 159 -9.86 -4.10 -6.11
C SER A 159 -10.78 -3.80 -7.29
N GLN A 160 -10.50 -2.81 -8.12
CA GLN A 160 -11.26 -2.58 -9.35
C GLN A 160 -11.04 -3.72 -10.34
N ARG A 161 -9.79 -4.18 -10.51
CA ARG A 161 -9.46 -5.33 -11.37
C ARG A 161 -10.17 -6.59 -10.90
N PHE A 162 -10.19 -6.86 -9.60
CA PHE A 162 -10.93 -8.00 -9.03
C PHE A 162 -12.45 -7.82 -9.09
N ALA A 163 -12.99 -6.64 -9.38
CA ALA A 163 -14.43 -6.53 -9.67
C ALA A 163 -14.82 -7.32 -10.94
N ILE A 164 -13.85 -7.55 -11.82
CA ILE A 164 -13.97 -8.38 -13.04
C ILE A 164 -13.72 -9.87 -12.74
N ASP A 165 -13.35 -10.23 -11.50
CA ASP A 165 -13.11 -11.62 -11.11
C ASP A 165 -14.45 -12.39 -11.03
N VAL A 166 -14.55 -13.47 -11.81
CA VAL A 166 -15.73 -14.31 -11.93
C VAL A 166 -16.16 -14.94 -10.59
N HIS A 167 -15.22 -15.11 -9.65
CA HIS A 167 -15.49 -15.67 -8.33
C HIS A 167 -15.85 -14.61 -7.29
N ARG A 168 -15.56 -13.32 -7.53
CA ARG A 168 -15.82 -12.29 -6.53
C ARG A 168 -17.29 -12.15 -6.18
N ALA A 169 -18.18 -12.15 -7.18
CA ALA A 169 -19.62 -12.05 -6.93
C ALA A 169 -20.11 -13.22 -6.07
N ASP A 170 -19.58 -14.42 -6.30
CA ASP A 170 -19.90 -15.59 -5.49
C ASP A 170 -19.31 -15.49 -4.07
N TYR A 171 -18.06 -15.06 -3.95
CA TYR A 171 -17.42 -14.81 -2.66
C TYR A 171 -18.20 -13.77 -1.84
N GLU A 172 -18.60 -12.64 -2.42
CA GLU A 172 -19.37 -11.61 -1.73
C GLU A 172 -20.74 -12.11 -1.30
N ARG A 173 -21.43 -12.91 -2.13
CA ARG A 173 -22.69 -13.56 -1.74
C ARG A 173 -22.50 -14.50 -0.55
N ARG A 174 -21.48 -15.37 -0.60
CA ARG A 174 -21.15 -16.27 0.52
C ARG A 174 -20.77 -15.49 1.78
N PHE A 175 -19.95 -14.45 1.64
CA PHE A 175 -19.56 -13.58 2.75
C PHE A 175 -20.77 -12.88 3.35
N ALA A 176 -21.70 -12.35 2.54
CA ALA A 176 -22.93 -11.71 3.01
C ALA A 176 -23.83 -12.71 3.76
N ALA A 177 -24.04 -13.90 3.19
CA ALA A 177 -24.90 -14.95 3.76
C ALA A 177 -24.34 -15.59 5.03
N THR A 178 -23.02 -15.65 5.17
CA THR A 178 -22.38 -16.25 6.36
C THR A 178 -22.55 -15.31 7.56
N PRO A 179 -23.19 -15.70 8.67
CA PRO A 179 -23.28 -14.84 9.85
C PRO A 179 -21.90 -14.62 10.48
N MET A 180 -21.69 -13.47 11.12
CA MET A 180 -20.46 -13.23 11.88
C MET A 180 -20.40 -14.20 13.07
N PRO A 181 -19.35 -15.03 13.20
CA PRO A 181 -19.26 -15.99 14.31
C PRO A 181 -18.94 -15.27 15.61
N VAL A 182 -19.45 -15.81 16.72
CA VAL A 182 -19.07 -15.35 18.06
C VAL A 182 -17.75 -16.01 18.45
N VAL A 183 -16.75 -15.18 18.71
CA VAL A 183 -15.41 -15.58 19.16
C VAL A 183 -15.18 -14.95 20.55
N PRO A 184 -15.32 -15.72 21.65
CA PRO A 184 -15.12 -15.20 22.99
C PRO A 184 -13.72 -14.61 23.19
N GLY A 185 -13.64 -13.40 23.75
CA GLY A 185 -12.36 -12.72 24.04
C GLY A 185 -11.68 -12.09 22.82
N ILE A 186 -12.35 -12.02 21.67
CA ILE A 186 -11.78 -11.41 20.46
C ILE A 186 -11.43 -9.93 20.66
N GLU A 187 -12.18 -9.21 21.48
CA GLU A 187 -11.95 -7.81 21.84
C GLU A 187 -10.70 -7.61 22.72
N ARG A 188 -10.26 -8.65 23.42
CA ARG A 188 -9.00 -8.65 24.18
C ARG A 188 -7.83 -9.10 23.32
N TYR A 189 -8.09 -9.96 22.33
CA TYR A 189 -7.10 -10.46 21.40
C TYR A 189 -6.78 -9.46 20.28
N VAL A 190 -7.79 -8.75 19.75
CA VAL A 190 -7.66 -7.73 18.70
C VAL A 190 -7.87 -6.36 19.33
N LEU A 191 -6.77 -5.64 19.57
CA LEU A 191 -6.77 -4.44 20.41
C LEU A 191 -7.65 -3.31 19.89
N ASN A 192 -7.73 -3.15 18.56
CA ASN A 192 -8.56 -2.13 17.92
C ASN A 192 -9.90 -2.68 17.41
N TRP A 193 -10.40 -3.79 17.96
CA TRP A 193 -11.63 -4.45 17.51
C TRP A 193 -12.81 -3.49 17.33
N ASN A 194 -13.03 -2.60 18.31
CA ASN A 194 -14.14 -1.64 18.30
C ASN A 194 -13.97 -0.49 17.30
N GLU A 195 -12.76 -0.28 16.80
CA GLU A 195 -12.46 0.74 15.79
C GLU A 195 -12.59 0.19 14.35
N LEU A 196 -12.67 -1.13 14.19
CA LEU A 196 -12.81 -1.77 12.89
C LEU A 196 -14.21 -1.54 12.31
N SER A 197 -14.27 -1.39 10.98
CA SER A 197 -15.56 -1.38 10.28
C SER A 197 -16.31 -2.71 10.52
N PRO A 198 -17.66 -2.72 10.49
CA PRO A 198 -18.43 -3.96 10.68
C PRO A 198 -18.02 -5.08 9.71
N ARG A 199 -17.65 -4.72 8.48
CA ARG A 199 -17.14 -5.67 7.49
C ARG A 199 -15.78 -6.25 7.92
N HIS A 200 -14.88 -5.44 8.46
CA HIS A 200 -13.60 -5.89 8.99
C HIS A 200 -13.73 -6.74 10.24
N GLN A 201 -14.57 -6.35 11.19
CA GLN A 201 -14.92 -7.20 12.33
C GLN A 201 -15.37 -8.59 11.84
N LYS A 202 -16.30 -8.64 10.88
CA LYS A 202 -16.78 -9.91 10.31
C LYS A 202 -15.67 -10.73 9.65
N ARG A 203 -14.80 -10.12 8.83
CA ARG A 203 -13.66 -10.82 8.20
C ARG A 203 -12.71 -11.40 9.24
N VAL A 204 -12.40 -10.65 10.27
CA VAL A 204 -11.48 -11.05 11.35
C VAL A 204 -12.10 -12.17 12.17
N ALA A 205 -13.36 -12.03 12.58
CA ALA A 205 -14.07 -13.09 13.30
C ALA A 205 -14.14 -14.39 12.48
N LEU A 206 -14.42 -14.31 11.18
CA LEU A 206 -14.42 -15.48 10.29
C LEU A 206 -13.03 -16.14 10.19
N SER A 207 -11.96 -15.35 10.12
CA SER A 207 -10.59 -15.87 10.07
C SER A 207 -10.14 -16.50 11.39
N VAL A 208 -10.60 -15.96 12.52
CA VAL A 208 -10.20 -16.42 13.86
C VAL A 208 -11.06 -17.59 14.35
N ALA A 209 -12.32 -17.68 13.91
CA ALA A 209 -13.30 -18.68 14.36
C ALA A 209 -12.80 -20.14 14.38
N PRO A 210 -12.05 -20.65 13.38
CA PRO A 210 -11.52 -22.02 13.41
C PRO A 210 -10.60 -22.29 14.61
N TRP A 211 -9.99 -21.26 15.17
CA TRP A 211 -8.98 -21.33 16.24
C TRP A 211 -9.50 -20.72 17.56
N LYS A 212 -10.80 -20.42 17.67
CA LYS A 212 -11.40 -19.70 18.80
C LYS A 212 -11.12 -20.33 20.17
N ALA A 213 -10.92 -21.65 20.22
CA ALA A 213 -10.60 -22.38 21.45
C ALA A 213 -9.22 -21.98 22.04
N PHE A 214 -8.30 -21.49 21.22
CA PHE A 214 -6.96 -21.07 21.66
C PHE A 214 -6.93 -19.61 22.13
N ILE A 215 -7.95 -18.81 21.79
CA ILE A 215 -7.98 -17.38 22.09
C ILE A 215 -7.82 -17.08 23.58
N PRO A 216 -8.52 -17.76 24.52
CA PRO A 216 -8.32 -17.53 25.95
C PRO A 216 -6.87 -17.74 26.39
N VAL A 217 -6.25 -18.84 25.97
CA VAL A 217 -4.85 -19.18 26.30
C VAL A 217 -3.88 -18.16 25.72
N LEU A 218 -4.09 -17.74 24.47
CA LEU A 218 -3.26 -16.72 23.82
C LEU A 218 -3.34 -15.37 24.54
N VAL A 219 -4.56 -14.96 24.91
CA VAL A 219 -4.79 -13.71 25.65
C VAL A 219 -4.16 -13.78 27.06
N GLU A 220 -4.30 -14.91 27.75
CA GLU A 220 -3.65 -15.12 29.05
C GLU A 220 -2.12 -15.10 28.96
N ALA A 221 -1.55 -15.63 27.87
CA ALA A 221 -0.12 -15.54 27.57
C ALA A 221 0.34 -14.15 27.09
N GLY A 222 -0.57 -13.17 26.99
CA GLY A 222 -0.28 -11.80 26.55
C GLY A 222 -0.14 -11.61 25.04
N ALA A 223 -0.54 -12.60 24.23
CA ALA A 223 -0.56 -12.47 22.78
C ALA A 223 -1.74 -11.59 22.34
N THR A 224 -1.45 -10.54 21.60
CA THR A 224 -2.42 -9.56 21.10
C THR A 224 -2.10 -9.18 19.66
N HIS A 225 -3.12 -8.73 18.93
CA HIS A 225 -3.05 -8.32 17.54
C HIS A 225 -3.62 -6.91 17.38
N PHE A 226 -2.93 -6.08 16.59
CA PHE A 226 -3.44 -4.79 16.16
C PHE A 226 -3.60 -4.81 14.64
N ILE A 227 -4.82 -4.60 14.15
CA ILE A 227 -5.07 -4.57 12.71
C ILE A 227 -4.78 -3.16 12.22
N LYS A 228 -3.52 -2.95 11.79
CA LYS A 228 -2.99 -1.65 11.38
C LYS A 228 -3.77 -1.11 10.17
N PRO A 229 -4.45 0.04 10.27
CA PRO A 229 -5.04 0.67 9.11
C PRO A 229 -3.93 1.18 8.18
N MET A 230 -4.18 1.21 6.88
CA MET A 230 -3.15 1.50 5.87
C MET A 230 -2.48 2.87 6.04
N TRP A 231 -3.18 3.82 6.65
CA TRP A 231 -2.69 5.18 6.86
C TRP A 231 -1.78 5.33 8.08
N MET A 232 -1.56 4.31 8.92
CA MET A 232 -0.80 4.38 10.19
C MET A 232 0.62 3.79 10.06
N ARG A 233 1.64 4.39 10.72
CA ARG A 233 3.05 3.91 10.79
C ARG A 233 3.12 2.69 11.68
N LEU A 234 4.09 1.81 11.45
CA LEU A 234 4.36 0.73 12.38
C LEU A 234 4.73 1.28 13.77
N SER A 235 5.51 2.36 13.83
CA SER A 235 5.83 3.07 15.08
C SER A 235 4.63 3.70 15.78
N GLU A 236 3.55 4.01 15.04
CA GLU A 236 2.31 4.60 15.54
C GLU A 236 1.34 3.53 16.07
N THR A 237 1.66 2.24 15.94
CA THR A 237 0.79 1.16 16.44
C THR A 237 0.77 1.13 17.98
N PRO A 238 -0.39 1.28 18.63
CA PRO A 238 -0.51 1.18 20.08
C PRO A 238 0.04 -0.16 20.59
N HIS A 239 0.84 -0.11 21.67
CA HIS A 239 1.47 -1.28 22.29
C HIS A 239 2.45 -2.06 21.39
N GLY A 240 2.73 -1.58 20.16
CA GLY A 240 3.66 -2.16 19.19
C GLY A 240 5.14 -1.87 19.47
N MET A 241 5.54 -1.62 20.72
CA MET A 241 6.92 -1.25 21.07
C MET A 241 7.98 -2.27 20.61
N ARG A 242 7.59 -3.54 20.37
CA ARG A 242 8.48 -4.59 19.85
C ARG A 242 8.62 -4.62 18.32
N LEU A 243 7.89 -3.76 17.59
CA LEU A 243 7.87 -3.71 16.12
C LEU A 243 8.61 -2.50 15.54
N LYS A 244 9.27 -1.66 16.36
CA LYS A 244 10.35 -0.82 15.83
C LYS A 244 11.44 -1.74 15.34
N ASP A 245 11.49 -1.96 14.03
CA ASP A 245 12.53 -2.78 13.43
C ASP A 245 13.88 -2.08 13.66
N ALA A 246 14.64 -2.54 14.65
CA ALA A 246 15.95 -1.98 14.98
C ALA A 246 16.99 -2.19 13.85
N ARG A 247 16.61 -2.87 12.76
CA ARG A 247 17.47 -3.17 11.61
C ARG A 247 17.21 -2.27 10.40
N ILE A 248 16.14 -1.49 10.40
CA ILE A 248 15.78 -0.64 9.27
C ILE A 248 15.29 0.71 9.83
N ASP A 249 16.02 1.79 9.56
CA ASP A 249 15.58 3.17 9.87
C ASP A 249 14.33 3.60 9.05
N TYR A 250 13.68 2.66 8.37
CA TYR A 250 12.41 2.88 7.67
C TYR A 250 11.25 2.60 8.60
N ASP A 251 10.49 3.65 8.88
CA ASP A 251 9.17 3.55 9.49
C ASP A 251 8.14 3.15 8.41
N SER A 252 8.04 1.84 8.14
CA SER A 252 7.11 1.25 7.15
C SER A 252 5.62 1.34 7.56
#